data_AF-A0A8S4AZJ7-F1
#
_entry.id   AF-A0A8S4AZJ7-F1
#
_cell.length_a   1.000
_cell.length_b   1.000
_cell.length_c   1.000
_cell.angle_alpha   90.00
_cell.angle_beta   90.00
_cell.angle_gamma   90.00
#
_symmetry.space_group_name_H-M   'P 1'
#
loop_
_entity.id
_entity.type
_entity.pdbx_description
1 polymer ?
#
loop_
_entity_poly.entity_id
_entity_poly.type
_entity_poly.pdbx_seq_one_letter_code
_entity_poly.pdbx_strand_id
1 'polypeptide(L)'
;MSCCNRRCGLIAGAVLGALVAVLGGILIPLGNSIIQGTVEKEAVIEPGTTAYETWSAAGTKVYRQFWFFDVKNPLEVLQHGARPVVKEKGPYTYITRYLAKDNVTFNPNETVSFVLPQGAIFEPSMSVGPEEDNITSLNLGVAGAYSIVPVELHSALEMLMKLSKSSLFQYRTVKELLWGYPDPLLKDTIGLFAPYNDTYDGTYNVFTGKDDISKVGTIDNWRGLRNLQFWNDSYCDMINGTDASSFPPFVDKKKPLYFFSSDICRSVSASYEKTVNLKGIEV
;
A
#
# COMPACT_ATOMS: atom_id res chain seq x y z
N MET A 1 -39.85 -29.70 -60.33
CA MET A 1 -38.41 -29.72 -59.96
C MET A 1 -37.95 -28.28 -59.81
N SER A 2 -37.91 -27.80 -58.56
CA SER A 2 -37.64 -26.40 -58.23
C SER A 2 -36.14 -26.14 -58.34
N CYS A 3 -35.71 -25.38 -59.35
CA CYS A 3 -34.33 -24.94 -59.49
C CYS A 3 -34.03 -23.87 -58.45
N CYS A 4 -33.37 -24.26 -57.36
CA CYS A 4 -32.69 -23.32 -56.47
C CYS A 4 -31.57 -22.65 -57.28
N ASN A 5 -31.82 -21.42 -57.74
CA ASN A 5 -30.89 -20.69 -58.62
C ASN A 5 -29.66 -20.26 -57.81
N ARG A 6 -28.50 -20.86 -58.08
CA ARG A 6 -27.22 -20.64 -57.35
C ARG A 6 -26.86 -19.15 -57.21
N ARG A 7 -27.25 -18.33 -58.20
CA ARG A 7 -27.10 -16.86 -58.18
C ARG A 7 -27.96 -16.19 -57.11
N CYS A 8 -29.20 -16.61 -56.92
CA CYS A 8 -30.08 -16.07 -55.87
C CYS A 8 -29.57 -16.43 -54.46
N GLY A 9 -29.04 -17.66 -54.28
CA GLY A 9 -28.40 -18.06 -53.02
C GLY A 9 -27.17 -17.21 -52.67
N LEU A 10 -26.33 -16.89 -53.67
CA LEU A 10 -25.17 -16.02 -53.49
C LEU A 10 -25.57 -14.58 -53.15
N ILE A 11 -26.57 -14.02 -53.82
CA ILE A 11 -27.07 -12.66 -53.55
C ILE A 11 -27.69 -12.58 -52.16
N ALA A 12 -28.55 -13.55 -51.79
CA ALA A 12 -29.15 -13.60 -50.47
C ALA A 12 -28.10 -13.75 -49.36
N GLY A 13 -27.08 -14.58 -49.58
CA GLY A 13 -25.94 -14.71 -48.66
C GLY A 13 -25.12 -13.43 -48.53
N ALA A 14 -24.87 -12.72 -49.63
CA ALA A 14 -24.14 -11.45 -49.62
C ALA A 14 -24.94 -10.35 -48.89
N VAL A 15 -26.25 -10.26 -49.12
CA VAL A 15 -27.13 -9.31 -48.43
C VAL A 15 -27.20 -9.61 -46.94
N LEU A 16 -27.36 -10.88 -46.55
CA LEU A 16 -27.35 -11.30 -45.15
C LEU A 16 -26.00 -10.99 -44.48
N GLY A 17 -24.89 -11.30 -45.15
CA GLY A 17 -23.55 -10.99 -44.67
C GLY A 17 -23.33 -9.48 -44.49
N ALA A 18 -23.78 -8.65 -45.44
CA ALA A 18 -23.72 -7.20 -45.32
C ALA A 18 -24.58 -6.68 -44.15
N LEU A 19 -25.79 -7.23 -43.96
CA LEU A 19 -26.64 -6.87 -42.82
C LEU A 19 -26.00 -7.22 -41.48
N VAL A 20 -25.40 -8.41 -41.35
CA VAL A 20 -24.69 -8.83 -40.15
C VAL A 20 -23.45 -7.95 -39.90
N ALA A 21 -22.71 -7.58 -40.95
CA ALA A 21 -21.56 -6.68 -40.83
C ALA A 21 -21.98 -5.28 -40.37
N VAL A 22 -23.07 -4.72 -40.92
CA VAL A 22 -23.63 -3.43 -40.48
C VAL A 22 -24.10 -3.51 -39.04
N LEU A 23 -24.81 -4.58 -38.67
CA LEU A 23 -25.28 -4.80 -37.31
C LEU A 23 -24.10 -4.91 -36.33
N GLY A 24 -23.05 -5.66 -36.67
CA GLY A 24 -21.83 -5.75 -35.88
C GLY A 24 -21.12 -4.40 -35.74
N GLY A 25 -21.03 -3.63 -36.83
CA GLY A 25 -20.47 -2.28 -36.82
C GLY A 25 -21.22 -1.29 -35.92
N ILE A 26 -22.51 -1.51 -35.66
CA ILE A 26 -23.32 -0.70 -34.73
C ILE A 26 -23.26 -1.25 -33.30
N LEU A 27 -23.40 -2.57 -33.12
CA LEU A 27 -23.49 -3.20 -31.80
C LEU A 27 -22.17 -3.16 -31.03
N ILE A 28 -21.02 -3.26 -31.70
CA ILE A 28 -19.71 -3.20 -31.03
C ILE A 28 -19.48 -1.84 -30.34
N PRO A 29 -19.58 -0.69 -31.02
CA PRO A 29 -19.40 0.61 -30.36
C PRO A 29 -20.50 0.91 -29.35
N LEU A 30 -21.75 0.47 -29.60
CA LEU A 30 -22.84 0.60 -28.63
C LEU A 30 -22.54 -0.20 -27.35
N GLY A 31 -22.08 -1.43 -27.49
CA GLY A 31 -21.67 -2.28 -26.38
C GLY A 31 -20.53 -1.64 -25.58
N ASN A 32 -19.49 -1.15 -26.26
CA ASN A 32 -18.38 -0.45 -25.60
C ASN A 32 -18.86 0.79 -24.84
N SER A 33 -19.77 1.59 -25.41
CA SER A 33 -20.32 2.77 -24.75
C SER A 33 -21.14 2.43 -23.50
N ILE A 34 -21.94 1.35 -23.53
CA ILE A 34 -22.71 0.88 -22.37
C ILE A 34 -21.78 0.36 -21.27
N ILE A 35 -20.76 -0.41 -21.64
CA ILE A 35 -19.77 -0.94 -20.70
C ILE A 35 -19.03 0.23 -20.04
N GLN A 36 -18.53 1.17 -20.84
CA GLN A 36 -17.84 2.34 -20.33
C GLN A 36 -18.72 3.14 -19.36
N GLY A 37 -19.96 3.45 -19.74
CA GLY A 37 -20.89 4.18 -18.87
C GLY A 37 -21.24 3.42 -17.58
N THR A 38 -21.28 2.10 -17.64
CA THR A 38 -21.52 1.25 -16.45
C THR A 38 -20.30 1.25 -15.53
N VAL A 39 -19.09 1.14 -16.08
CA VAL A 39 -17.84 1.24 -15.31
C VAL A 39 -17.72 2.62 -14.66
N GLU A 40 -17.98 3.69 -15.41
CA GLU A 40 -17.92 5.06 -14.88
C GLU A 40 -18.89 5.28 -13.71
N LYS A 41 -20.07 4.66 -13.76
CA LYS A 41 -21.06 4.72 -12.68
C LYS A 41 -20.67 3.86 -11.46
N GLU A 42 -20.27 2.60 -11.68
CA GLU A 42 -19.98 1.64 -10.61
C GLU A 42 -18.62 1.86 -9.95
N ALA A 43 -17.72 2.60 -10.60
CA ALA A 43 -16.40 2.94 -10.09
C ALA A 43 -16.39 4.16 -9.15
N VAL A 44 -17.47 4.95 -9.09
CA VAL A 44 -17.58 6.10 -8.16
C VAL A 44 -17.56 5.61 -6.72
N ILE A 45 -16.83 6.28 -5.83
CA ILE A 45 -16.88 6.01 -4.39
C ILE A 45 -18.13 6.68 -3.82
N GLU A 46 -19.26 5.98 -3.88
CA GLU A 46 -20.55 6.42 -3.31
C GLU A 46 -21.35 5.22 -2.78
N PRO A 47 -22.12 5.35 -1.67
CA PRO A 47 -22.88 4.23 -1.13
C PRO A 47 -23.82 3.60 -2.17
N GLY A 48 -23.74 2.27 -2.31
CA GLY A 48 -24.52 1.50 -3.28
C GLY A 48 -23.80 1.17 -4.59
N THR A 49 -22.58 1.68 -4.78
CA THR A 49 -21.69 1.28 -5.89
C THR A 49 -20.81 0.10 -5.50
N THR A 50 -20.39 -0.68 -6.51
CA THR A 50 -19.42 -1.77 -6.32
C THR A 50 -18.08 -1.27 -5.76
N ALA A 51 -17.62 -0.09 -6.21
CA ALA A 51 -16.37 0.50 -5.72
C ALA A 51 -16.45 0.86 -4.23
N TYR A 52 -17.55 1.44 -3.76
CA TYR A 52 -17.68 1.80 -2.33
C TYR A 52 -17.67 0.58 -1.41
N GLU A 53 -18.34 -0.51 -1.78
CA GLU A 53 -18.36 -1.74 -0.99
C GLU A 53 -16.95 -2.29 -0.78
N THR A 54 -16.17 -2.38 -1.86
CA THR A 54 -14.79 -2.90 -1.81
C THR A 54 -13.80 -1.89 -1.21
N TRP A 55 -14.03 -0.60 -1.38
CA TRP A 55 -13.20 0.48 -0.83
C TRP A 55 -13.38 0.61 0.68
N SER A 56 -14.61 0.55 1.18
CA SER A 56 -14.92 0.73 2.61
C SER A 56 -14.38 -0.42 3.46
N ALA A 57 -14.54 -1.66 2.99
CA ALA A 57 -13.99 -2.86 3.60
C ALA A 57 -13.43 -3.80 2.53
N ALA A 58 -12.10 -3.97 2.51
CA ALA A 58 -11.45 -4.83 1.54
C ALA A 58 -11.89 -6.30 1.75
N GLY A 59 -12.46 -6.91 0.71
CA GLY A 59 -12.85 -8.33 0.73
C GLY A 59 -11.68 -9.33 0.67
N THR A 60 -10.43 -8.85 0.70
CA THR A 60 -9.23 -9.69 0.56
C THR A 60 -8.32 -9.54 1.78
N LYS A 61 -7.65 -10.65 2.14
CA LYS A 61 -6.67 -10.65 3.23
C LYS A 61 -5.34 -10.08 2.72
N VAL A 62 -4.87 -9.00 3.35
CA VAL A 62 -3.56 -8.43 3.07
C VAL A 62 -2.56 -8.99 4.08
N TYR A 63 -1.52 -9.65 3.57
CA TYR A 63 -0.45 -10.20 4.39
C TYR A 63 0.78 -9.30 4.34
N ARG A 64 1.37 -9.02 5.50
CA ARG A 64 2.67 -8.37 5.64
C ARG A 64 3.65 -9.38 6.22
N GLN A 65 4.74 -9.63 5.50
CA GLN A 65 5.76 -10.60 5.90
C GLN A 65 7.04 -9.87 6.25
N PHE A 66 7.64 -10.22 7.39
CA PHE A 66 8.86 -9.60 7.88
C PHE A 66 10.04 -10.58 7.82
N TRP A 67 11.17 -10.10 7.33
CA TRP A 67 12.46 -10.77 7.40
C TRP A 67 13.44 -9.90 8.18
N PHE A 68 14.17 -10.53 9.09
CA PHE A 68 15.16 -9.86 9.93
C PHE A 68 16.57 -10.29 9.52
N PHE A 69 17.50 -9.33 9.58
CA PHE A 69 18.93 -9.61 9.49
C PHE A 69 19.48 -9.87 10.89
N ASP A 70 19.58 -11.14 11.27
CA ASP A 70 20.09 -11.58 12.58
C ASP A 70 21.62 -11.55 12.59
N VAL A 71 22.20 -10.65 13.39
CA VAL A 71 23.65 -10.39 13.46
C VAL A 71 24.36 -11.53 14.20
N LYS A 72 25.38 -12.10 13.57
CA LYS A 72 26.11 -13.28 14.07
C LYS A 72 27.40 -12.98 14.81
N ASN A 73 28.02 -11.83 14.55
CA ASN A 73 29.28 -11.42 15.18
C ASN A 73 29.22 -10.05 15.89
N PRO A 74 28.20 -9.80 16.75
CA PRO A 74 28.01 -8.47 17.36
C PRO A 74 29.20 -8.00 18.21
N LEU A 75 29.91 -8.92 18.87
CA LEU A 75 31.09 -8.60 19.69
C LEU A 75 32.28 -8.18 18.83
N GLU A 76 32.54 -8.85 17.70
CA GLU A 76 33.63 -8.50 16.79
C GLU A 76 33.39 -7.14 16.15
N VAL A 77 32.13 -6.84 15.79
CA VAL A 77 31.76 -5.51 15.26
C VAL A 77 32.03 -4.44 16.32
N LEU A 78 31.61 -4.68 17.57
CA LEU A 78 31.74 -3.70 18.65
C LEU A 78 33.20 -3.49 19.10
N GLN A 79 33.99 -4.55 19.22
CA GLN A 79 35.34 -4.50 19.80
C GLN A 79 36.43 -4.26 18.77
N HIS A 80 36.24 -4.70 17.53
CA HIS A 80 37.27 -4.70 16.50
C HIS A 80 36.87 -3.93 15.24
N GLY A 81 35.66 -3.35 15.19
CA GLY A 81 35.15 -2.70 13.98
C GLY A 81 35.01 -3.66 12.81
N ALA A 82 34.82 -4.96 13.08
CA ALA A 82 34.67 -5.96 12.04
C ALA A 82 33.41 -5.70 11.19
N ARG A 83 33.40 -6.21 9.97
CA ARG A 83 32.22 -6.15 9.11
C ARG A 83 31.09 -7.01 9.72
N PRO A 84 29.85 -6.49 9.85
CA PRO A 84 28.74 -7.29 10.35
C PRO A 84 28.43 -8.47 9.44
N VAL A 85 28.32 -9.66 10.03
CA VAL A 85 27.82 -10.89 9.41
C VAL A 85 26.38 -11.06 9.83
N VAL A 86 25.46 -11.06 8.87
CA VAL A 86 24.02 -11.21 9.12
C VAL A 86 23.49 -12.47 8.47
N LYS A 87 22.48 -13.08 9.09
CA LYS A 87 21.70 -14.17 8.51
C LYS A 87 20.24 -13.75 8.44
N GLU A 88 19.64 -13.85 7.27
CA GLU A 88 18.20 -13.60 7.11
C GLU A 88 17.38 -14.64 7.90
N LYS A 89 16.33 -14.15 8.58
CA LYS A 89 15.38 -14.98 9.34
C LYS A 89 13.95 -14.48 9.09
N GLY A 90 13.12 -15.32 8.47
CA GLY A 90 11.73 -15.02 8.14
C GLY A 90 11.15 -16.06 7.17
N PRO A 91 9.90 -15.88 6.71
CA PRO A 91 9.00 -14.78 7.07
C PRO A 91 8.36 -14.94 8.45
N TYR A 92 8.08 -13.82 9.10
CA TYR A 92 7.05 -13.71 10.14
C TYR A 92 5.85 -12.98 9.54
N THR A 93 4.74 -13.68 9.42
CA THR A 93 3.58 -13.24 8.63
C THR A 93 2.49 -12.69 9.53
N TYR A 94 1.95 -11.52 9.17
CA TYR A 94 0.81 -10.90 9.84
C TYR A 94 -0.28 -10.57 8.82
N ILE A 95 -1.53 -10.78 9.21
CA ILE A 95 -2.69 -10.22 8.53
C ILE A 95 -2.81 -8.76 8.94
N THR A 96 -2.85 -7.87 7.95
CA THR A 96 -2.98 -6.41 8.13
C THR A 96 -4.13 -5.90 7.26
N ARG A 97 -4.52 -4.62 7.43
CA ARG A 97 -5.59 -3.98 6.65
C ARG A 97 -6.91 -4.77 6.61
N TYR A 98 -7.22 -5.51 7.68
CA TYR A 98 -8.47 -6.28 7.83
C TYR A 98 -9.60 -5.43 8.45
N LEU A 99 -9.26 -4.27 9.00
CA LEU A 99 -10.22 -3.31 9.55
C LEU A 99 -10.79 -2.45 8.41
N ALA A 100 -12.10 -2.20 8.46
CA ALA A 100 -12.75 -1.29 7.54
C ALA A 100 -12.28 0.15 7.76
N LYS A 101 -12.37 0.98 6.71
CA LYS A 101 -12.18 2.43 6.82
C LYS A 101 -13.17 2.99 7.83
N ASP A 102 -12.72 3.91 8.67
CA ASP A 102 -13.53 4.49 9.74
C ASP A 102 -13.69 6.00 9.57
N ASN A 103 -14.64 6.60 10.30
CA ASN A 103 -15.00 8.02 10.24
C ASN A 103 -15.29 8.53 8.80
N VAL A 104 -15.93 7.69 7.98
CA VAL A 104 -16.24 8.01 6.59
C VAL A 104 -17.26 9.16 6.52
N THR A 105 -16.86 10.27 5.89
CA THR A 105 -17.70 11.47 5.75
C THR A 105 -17.64 12.00 4.33
N PHE A 106 -18.80 12.13 3.67
CA PHE A 106 -18.92 12.69 2.33
C PHE A 106 -19.02 14.22 2.39
N ASN A 107 -18.28 14.90 1.53
CA ASN A 107 -18.16 16.34 1.50
C ASN A 107 -18.88 16.94 0.27
N PRO A 108 -19.40 18.18 0.34
CA PRO A 108 -20.08 18.83 -0.79
C PRO A 108 -19.22 19.10 -2.04
N ASN A 109 -17.90 18.99 -1.93
CA ASN A 109 -16.94 19.21 -3.01
C ASN A 109 -16.57 17.89 -3.74
N GLU A 110 -17.45 16.89 -3.71
CA GLU A 110 -17.25 15.58 -4.34
C GLU A 110 -15.99 14.85 -3.84
N THR A 111 -15.71 15.00 -2.54
CA THR A 111 -14.66 14.26 -1.84
C THR A 111 -15.24 13.47 -0.67
N VAL A 112 -14.47 12.48 -0.20
CA VAL A 112 -14.80 11.68 0.98
C VAL A 112 -13.60 11.62 1.91
N SER A 113 -13.85 11.92 3.18
CA SER A 113 -12.88 11.89 4.26
C SER A 113 -12.97 10.57 5.03
N PHE A 114 -11.84 9.99 5.44
CA PHE A 114 -11.79 8.77 6.25
C PHE A 114 -10.47 8.63 7.01
N VAL A 115 -10.40 7.65 7.92
CA VAL A 115 -9.16 7.18 8.54
C VAL A 115 -8.96 5.68 8.26
N LEU A 116 -7.71 5.23 8.34
CA LEU A 116 -7.30 3.84 8.18
C LEU A 116 -6.88 3.27 9.55
N PRO A 117 -7.75 2.53 10.24
CA PRO A 117 -7.38 1.85 11.49
C PRO A 117 -6.25 0.84 11.26
N GLN A 118 -5.28 0.83 12.17
CA GLN A 118 -4.13 -0.07 12.10
C GLN A 118 -4.31 -1.25 13.05
N GLY A 119 -4.04 -2.44 12.53
CA GLY A 119 -4.09 -3.70 13.26
C GLY A 119 -3.25 -4.76 12.56
N ALA A 120 -2.56 -5.57 13.35
CA ALA A 120 -1.78 -6.71 12.88
C ALA A 120 -2.13 -7.97 13.69
N ILE A 121 -2.52 -9.04 12.98
CA ILE A 121 -2.79 -10.36 13.58
C ILE A 121 -1.73 -11.33 13.09
N PHE A 122 -0.96 -11.92 13.99
CA PHE A 122 0.07 -12.89 13.64
C PHE A 122 -0.55 -14.15 13.03
N GLU A 123 0.07 -14.68 11.97
CA GLU A 123 -0.34 -15.89 11.26
C GLU A 123 0.76 -16.96 11.40
N PRO A 124 0.70 -17.83 12.42
CA PRO A 124 1.71 -18.86 12.67
C PRO A 124 1.86 -19.85 11.51
N SER A 125 0.76 -20.17 10.83
CA SER A 125 0.75 -21.18 9.75
C SER A 125 1.55 -20.76 8.52
N MET A 126 1.79 -19.46 8.35
CA MET A 126 2.56 -18.87 7.25
C MET A 126 3.90 -18.28 7.73
N SER A 127 4.33 -18.61 8.95
CA SER A 127 5.54 -18.07 9.57
C SER A 127 6.58 -19.16 9.80
N VAL A 128 7.87 -18.79 9.76
CA VAL A 128 8.99 -19.71 9.99
C VAL A 128 9.11 -20.15 11.45
N GLY A 129 8.60 -19.35 12.38
CA GLY A 129 8.66 -19.56 13.82
C GLY A 129 7.69 -18.63 14.57
N PRO A 130 7.64 -18.73 15.91
CA PRO A 130 6.77 -17.90 16.76
C PRO A 130 7.28 -16.46 16.89
N GLU A 131 6.45 -15.53 17.39
CA GLU A 131 6.86 -14.13 17.59
C GLU A 131 7.90 -13.96 18.73
N GLU A 132 8.03 -14.98 19.58
CA GLU A 132 9.02 -15.07 20.68
C GLU A 132 10.43 -15.41 20.20
N ASP A 133 10.63 -15.65 18.90
CA ASP A 133 11.94 -15.91 18.34
C ASP A 133 12.89 -14.72 18.55
N ASN A 134 14.05 -14.98 19.15
CA ASN A 134 15.07 -13.96 19.39
C ASN A 134 15.83 -13.60 18.11
N ILE A 135 16.09 -12.31 17.96
CA ILE A 135 16.89 -11.68 16.91
C ILE A 135 17.96 -10.80 17.57
N THR A 136 19.20 -10.94 17.11
CA THR A 136 20.29 -10.03 17.44
C THR A 136 20.30 -8.90 16.42
N SER A 137 20.08 -7.67 16.86
CA SER A 137 19.97 -6.51 15.98
C SER A 137 20.61 -5.27 16.59
N LEU A 138 20.73 -4.21 15.79
CA LEU A 138 21.13 -2.90 16.26
C LEU A 138 20.15 -2.42 17.35
N ASN A 139 20.69 -1.89 18.43
CA ASN A 139 19.90 -1.23 19.45
C ASN A 139 19.45 0.14 18.94
N LEU A 140 18.19 0.21 18.52
CA LEU A 140 17.59 1.42 17.95
C LEU A 140 17.59 2.60 18.93
N GLY A 141 17.37 2.34 20.22
CA GLY A 141 17.40 3.39 21.25
C GLY A 141 18.79 4.01 21.40
N VAL A 142 19.84 3.18 21.42
CA VAL A 142 21.23 3.65 21.48
C VAL A 142 21.61 4.38 20.19
N ALA A 143 21.36 3.79 19.02
CA ALA A 143 21.72 4.38 17.74
C ALA A 143 21.00 5.71 17.49
N GLY A 144 19.70 5.77 17.79
CA GLY A 144 18.91 7.00 17.70
C GLY A 144 19.38 8.08 18.67
N ALA A 145 19.71 7.71 19.92
CA ALA A 145 20.22 8.67 20.90
C ALA A 145 21.51 9.35 20.43
N TYR A 146 22.48 8.62 19.89
CA TYR A 146 23.71 9.22 19.34
C TYR A 146 23.46 10.13 18.14
N SER A 147 22.42 9.87 17.34
CA SER A 147 22.08 10.69 16.18
C SER A 147 21.40 12.02 16.55
N ILE A 148 20.71 12.08 17.69
CA ILE A 148 19.91 13.24 18.10
C ILE A 148 20.63 14.08 19.16
N VAL A 149 21.37 13.44 20.06
CA VAL A 149 22.06 14.11 21.16
C VAL A 149 23.31 14.83 20.62
N PRO A 150 23.51 16.13 20.94
CA PRO A 150 24.71 16.87 20.57
C PRO A 150 25.99 16.20 21.07
N VAL A 151 27.07 16.31 20.30
CA VAL A 151 28.35 15.64 20.57
C VAL A 151 28.91 16.00 21.94
N GLU A 152 28.69 17.24 22.40
CA GLU A 152 29.14 17.74 23.69
C GLU A 152 28.53 16.97 24.88
N LEU A 153 27.36 16.36 24.68
CA LEU A 153 26.62 15.61 25.69
C LEU A 153 26.80 14.08 25.56
N HIS A 154 27.61 13.60 24.62
CA HIS A 154 27.84 12.16 24.43
C HIS A 154 28.45 11.49 25.67
N SER A 155 29.28 12.18 26.45
CA SER A 155 29.83 11.66 27.71
C SER A 155 28.74 11.33 28.75
N ALA A 156 27.70 12.16 28.84
CA ALA A 156 26.55 11.90 29.70
C ALA A 156 25.71 10.73 29.17
N LEU A 157 25.54 10.64 27.84
CA LEU A 157 24.85 9.52 27.19
C LEU A 157 25.58 8.19 27.47
N GLU A 158 26.91 8.15 27.36
CA GLU A 158 27.72 6.98 27.69
C GLU A 158 27.55 6.55 29.16
N MET A 159 27.49 7.51 30.09
CA MET A 159 27.23 7.23 31.50
C MET A 159 25.84 6.59 31.68
N LEU A 160 24.81 7.13 31.04
CA LEU A 160 23.46 6.58 31.08
C LEU A 160 23.40 5.18 30.48
N MET A 161 24.07 4.94 29.36
CA MET A 161 24.16 3.60 28.74
C MET A 161 24.81 2.58 29.67
N LYS A 162 25.89 2.96 30.37
CA LYS A 162 26.54 2.10 31.37
C LYS A 162 25.60 1.78 32.54
N LEU A 163 24.84 2.78 33.01
CA LEU A 163 23.85 2.60 34.09
C LEU A 163 22.67 1.72 33.66
N SER A 164 22.16 1.89 32.43
CA SER A 164 21.06 1.10 31.86
C SER A 164 21.50 -0.26 31.36
N LYS A 165 22.81 -0.55 31.35
CA LYS A 165 23.43 -1.74 30.75
C LYS A 165 23.08 -1.91 29.26
N SER A 166 22.90 -0.79 28.56
CA SER A 166 22.62 -0.78 27.12
C SER A 166 23.91 -0.92 26.31
N SER A 167 23.82 -1.65 25.20
CA SER A 167 24.91 -1.84 24.23
C SER A 167 24.43 -1.51 22.82
N LEU A 168 25.36 -1.34 21.88
CA LEU A 168 25.08 -1.05 20.47
C LEU A 168 24.25 -2.17 19.82
N PHE A 169 24.44 -3.42 20.23
CA PHE A 169 23.62 -4.54 19.82
C PHE A 169 22.73 -4.99 20.97
N GLN A 170 21.55 -5.49 20.62
CA GLN A 170 20.59 -6.05 21.55
C GLN A 170 20.02 -7.37 21.05
N TYR A 171 19.42 -8.11 21.98
CA TYR A 171 18.72 -9.36 21.73
C TYR A 171 17.27 -9.15 22.12
N ARG A 172 16.37 -9.23 21.14
CA ARG A 172 14.95 -8.99 21.33
C ARG A 172 14.14 -9.99 20.53
N THR A 173 12.93 -10.27 21.00
CA THR A 173 11.97 -11.09 20.26
C THR A 173 11.47 -10.33 19.02
N VAL A 174 10.96 -11.07 18.03
CA VAL A 174 10.31 -10.46 16.85
C VAL A 174 9.16 -9.55 17.27
N LYS A 175 8.36 -9.98 18.26
CA LYS A 175 7.25 -9.19 18.81
C LYS A 175 7.72 -7.84 19.33
N GLU A 176 8.77 -7.84 20.15
CA GLU A 176 9.34 -6.62 20.72
C GLU A 176 9.90 -5.69 19.63
N LEU A 177 10.64 -6.23 18.66
CA LEU A 177 11.23 -5.43 17.59
C LEU A 177 10.19 -4.75 16.69
N LEU A 178 9.08 -5.43 16.39
CA LEU A 178 8.02 -4.87 15.55
C LEU A 178 7.11 -3.92 16.33
N TRP A 179 6.56 -4.39 17.44
CA TRP A 179 5.41 -3.75 18.09
C TRP A 179 5.77 -2.92 19.32
N GLY A 180 7.00 -3.04 19.81
CA GLY A 180 7.51 -2.21 20.88
C GLY A 180 8.01 -2.99 22.09
N TYR A 181 9.03 -2.44 22.73
CA TYR A 181 9.48 -2.82 24.07
C TYR A 181 9.87 -1.57 24.87
N PRO A 182 9.77 -1.59 26.21
CA PRO A 182 10.27 -0.51 27.04
C PRO A 182 11.80 -0.48 26.98
N ASP A 183 12.36 0.58 26.41
CA ASP A 183 13.79 0.74 26.25
C ASP A 183 14.46 1.20 27.57
N PRO A 184 15.48 0.48 28.08
CA PRO A 184 16.12 0.82 29.35
C PRO A 184 16.85 2.17 29.37
N LEU A 185 17.29 2.66 28.21
CA LEU A 185 18.03 3.92 28.09
C LEU A 185 17.06 5.11 27.98
N LEU A 186 16.09 5.03 27.06
CA LEU A 186 15.13 6.12 26.81
C LEU A 186 13.98 6.13 27.82
N LYS A 187 13.71 5.02 28.51
CA LYS A 187 12.53 4.81 29.38
C LYS A 187 11.21 5.03 28.66
N ASP A 188 11.20 4.77 27.36
CA ASP A 188 10.03 4.88 26.48
C ASP A 188 9.93 3.63 25.60
N THR A 189 8.80 3.45 24.91
CA THR A 189 8.56 2.29 24.04
C THR A 189 9.21 2.51 22.67
N ILE A 190 10.07 1.57 22.27
CA ILE A 190 10.71 1.57 20.94
C ILE A 190 10.31 0.30 20.19
N GLY A 191 9.90 0.46 18.94
CA GLY A 191 9.68 -0.62 17.99
C GLY A 191 9.61 -0.05 16.57
N LEU A 192 9.81 -0.89 15.56
CA LEU A 192 9.80 -0.46 14.16
C LEU A 192 8.44 0.08 13.71
N PHE A 193 7.36 -0.46 14.27
CA PHE A 193 5.99 -0.06 14.00
C PHE A 193 5.27 0.44 15.26
N ALA A 194 6.00 0.75 16.34
CA ALA A 194 5.37 1.18 17.59
C ALA A 194 5.03 2.69 17.55
N PRO A 195 3.82 3.11 17.96
CA PRO A 195 2.62 2.31 18.18
C PRO A 195 1.96 1.87 16.86
N TYR A 196 1.26 0.73 16.85
CA TYR A 196 0.55 0.22 15.68
C TYR A 196 -0.93 -0.04 15.97
N ASN A 197 -1.23 -1.06 16.78
CA ASN A 197 -2.60 -1.42 17.12
C ASN A 197 -3.31 -0.26 17.83
N ASP A 198 -4.61 -0.13 17.58
CA ASP A 198 -5.48 0.92 18.12
C ASP A 198 -5.10 2.36 17.69
N THR A 199 -4.26 2.48 16.66
CA THR A 199 -3.96 3.75 15.99
C THR A 199 -4.62 3.82 14.62
N TYR A 200 -4.51 4.96 13.95
CA TYR A 200 -4.99 5.15 12.60
C TYR A 200 -4.04 6.00 11.78
N ASP A 201 -4.03 5.76 10.47
CA ASP A 201 -3.43 6.65 9.50
C ASP A 201 -4.49 7.57 8.86
N GLY A 202 -4.09 8.79 8.54
CA GLY A 202 -4.96 9.86 8.06
C GLY A 202 -5.09 11.01 9.06
N THR A 203 -6.11 11.86 8.91
CA THR A 203 -7.24 11.76 7.97
C THR A 203 -6.84 11.82 6.50
N TYR A 204 -7.49 11.02 5.66
CA TYR A 204 -7.40 11.09 4.21
C TYR A 204 -8.63 11.81 3.66
N ASN A 205 -8.46 12.69 2.68
CA ASN A 205 -9.55 13.22 1.87
C ASN A 205 -9.29 12.88 0.40
N VAL A 206 -10.18 12.12 -0.23
CA VAL A 206 -10.02 11.65 -1.62
C VAL A 206 -11.20 12.05 -2.48
N PHE A 207 -10.98 12.25 -3.78
CA PHE A 207 -12.06 12.51 -4.73
C PHE A 207 -12.93 11.26 -4.91
N THR A 208 -14.25 11.43 -4.92
CA THR A 208 -15.20 10.32 -5.11
C THR A 208 -15.28 9.86 -6.56
N GLY A 209 -14.91 10.73 -7.51
CA GLY A 209 -15.06 10.50 -8.94
C GLY A 209 -16.45 10.79 -9.49
N LYS A 210 -17.35 11.38 -8.68
CA LYS A 210 -18.72 11.71 -9.09
C LYS A 210 -18.78 12.85 -10.10
N ASP A 211 -17.87 13.83 -9.98
CA ASP A 211 -17.68 14.92 -10.95
C ASP A 211 -16.87 14.46 -12.16
N ASP A 212 -15.75 13.77 -11.90
CA ASP A 212 -14.78 13.35 -12.88
C ASP A 212 -14.17 12.02 -12.45
N ILE A 213 -14.57 10.96 -13.14
CA ILE A 213 -14.13 9.60 -12.84
C ILE A 213 -12.61 9.42 -12.97
N SER A 214 -11.92 10.28 -13.73
CA SER A 214 -10.46 10.23 -13.85
C SER A 214 -9.73 10.62 -12.56
N LYS A 215 -10.44 11.19 -11.57
CA LYS A 215 -9.91 11.56 -10.26
C LYS A 215 -10.24 10.59 -9.14
N VAL A 216 -11.07 9.58 -9.38
CA VAL A 216 -11.57 8.71 -8.30
C VAL A 216 -10.43 8.12 -7.46
N GLY A 217 -10.56 8.21 -6.13
CA GLY A 217 -9.58 7.71 -5.18
C GLY A 217 -8.28 8.52 -5.10
N THR A 218 -8.08 9.55 -5.93
CA THR A 218 -6.91 10.43 -5.80
C THR A 218 -7.03 11.29 -4.55
N ILE A 219 -5.89 11.51 -3.89
CA ILE A 219 -5.83 12.20 -2.61
C ILE A 219 -5.80 13.71 -2.86
N ASP A 220 -6.80 14.42 -2.35
CA ASP A 220 -6.82 15.89 -2.35
C ASP A 220 -5.96 16.44 -1.21
N ASN A 221 -6.06 15.85 -0.02
CA ASN A 221 -5.22 16.20 1.12
C ASN A 221 -5.07 15.03 2.10
N TRP A 222 -3.97 15.03 2.84
CA TRP A 222 -3.70 14.11 3.94
C TRP A 222 -3.40 14.93 5.18
N ARG A 223 -4.07 14.62 6.29
CA ARG A 223 -4.03 15.37 7.56
C ARG A 223 -4.34 16.86 7.40
N GLY A 224 -5.25 17.19 6.46
CA GLY A 224 -5.63 18.57 6.16
C GLY A 224 -4.58 19.36 5.35
N LEU A 225 -3.48 18.71 4.93
CA LEU A 225 -2.41 19.33 4.16
C LEU A 225 -2.38 18.77 2.73
N ARG A 226 -2.11 19.63 1.76
CA ARG A 226 -1.96 19.26 0.34
C ARG A 226 -0.53 18.88 -0.05
N ASN A 227 0.39 19.05 0.90
CA ASN A 227 1.82 18.83 0.78
C ASN A 227 2.37 18.39 2.15
N LEU A 228 3.42 17.58 2.13
CA LEU A 228 3.85 16.79 3.30
C LEU A 228 4.59 17.57 4.37
N GLN A 229 5.21 18.70 4.01
CA GLN A 229 6.11 19.51 4.85
C GLN A 229 7.34 18.75 5.35
N PHE A 230 7.71 17.65 4.70
CA PHE A 230 8.86 16.81 5.07
C PHE A 230 10.08 17.08 4.20
N TRP A 231 9.87 17.52 2.96
CA TRP A 231 10.92 17.66 1.96
C TRP A 231 11.22 19.12 1.67
N ASN A 232 12.50 19.48 1.59
CA ASN A 232 12.96 20.84 1.27
C ASN A 232 12.92 21.12 -0.24
N ASP A 233 11.89 20.61 -0.92
CA ASP A 233 11.65 20.80 -2.35
C ASP A 233 10.15 20.67 -2.62
N SER A 234 9.57 21.64 -3.32
CA SER A 234 8.11 21.71 -3.51
C SER A 234 7.56 20.55 -4.33
N TYR A 235 8.36 19.94 -5.21
CA TYR A 235 7.97 18.79 -6.00
C TYR A 235 8.05 17.50 -5.17
N CYS A 236 9.13 17.31 -4.41
CA CYS A 236 9.26 16.14 -3.51
C CYS A 236 8.18 16.11 -2.41
N ASP A 237 7.68 17.28 -2.02
CA ASP A 237 6.69 17.43 -0.95
C ASP A 237 5.23 17.22 -1.42
N MET A 238 5.02 17.01 -2.73
CA MET A 238 3.68 16.81 -3.29
C MET A 238 3.06 15.46 -2.87
N ILE A 239 1.76 15.50 -2.59
CA ILE A 239 0.91 14.31 -2.45
C ILE A 239 0.27 14.03 -3.82
N ASN A 240 0.69 12.96 -4.48
CA ASN A 240 0.27 12.64 -5.85
C ASN A 240 -0.42 11.27 -5.93
N GLY A 241 -1.53 11.23 -6.65
CA GLY A 241 -2.22 9.99 -6.99
C GLY A 241 -3.10 9.43 -5.87
N THR A 242 -3.27 8.11 -5.84
CA THR A 242 -4.15 7.41 -4.88
C THR A 242 -3.37 6.84 -3.70
N ASP A 243 -4.01 6.02 -2.86
CA ASP A 243 -3.36 5.21 -1.80
C ASP A 243 -2.83 3.85 -2.32
N ALA A 244 -2.79 3.67 -3.64
CA ALA A 244 -2.46 2.44 -4.36
C ALA A 244 -3.39 1.24 -4.11
N SER A 245 -4.50 1.39 -3.38
CA SER A 245 -5.50 0.33 -3.25
C SER A 245 -6.34 0.18 -4.53
N SER A 246 -6.52 1.27 -5.25
CA SER A 246 -7.26 1.36 -6.51
C SER A 246 -6.75 2.56 -7.32
N PHE A 247 -7.09 2.59 -8.61
CA PHE A 247 -6.75 3.67 -9.53
C PHE A 247 -7.98 4.03 -10.37
N PRO A 248 -8.02 5.24 -10.94
CA PRO A 248 -9.04 5.60 -11.91
C PRO A 248 -9.15 4.59 -13.06
N PRO A 249 -10.37 4.32 -13.57
CA PRO A 249 -10.57 3.35 -14.64
C PRO A 249 -9.91 3.79 -15.94
N PHE A 250 -9.82 2.86 -16.90
CA PHE A 250 -9.25 3.10 -18.23
C PHE A 250 -7.76 3.51 -18.21
N VAL A 251 -6.98 2.83 -17.36
CA VAL A 251 -5.53 3.05 -17.19
C VAL A 251 -4.77 2.92 -18.53
N ASP A 252 -3.87 3.88 -18.77
CA ASP A 252 -3.00 3.91 -19.95
C ASP A 252 -1.64 3.28 -19.64
N LYS A 253 -1.28 2.21 -20.36
CA LYS A 253 0.02 1.51 -20.23
C LYS A 253 1.24 2.41 -20.46
N LYS A 254 1.08 3.58 -21.10
CA LYS A 254 2.17 4.53 -21.37
C LYS A 254 2.39 5.54 -20.25
N LYS A 255 1.47 5.66 -19.30
CA LYS A 255 1.53 6.65 -18.23
C LYS A 255 1.88 5.97 -16.89
N PRO A 256 2.76 6.57 -16.08
CA PRO A 256 3.00 6.06 -14.75
C PRO A 256 1.77 6.29 -13.86
N LEU A 257 1.51 5.34 -12.97
CA LEU A 257 0.51 5.45 -11.92
C LEU A 257 1.17 6.02 -10.67
N TYR A 258 0.76 7.22 -10.26
CA TYR A 258 1.23 7.83 -9.02
C TYR A 258 0.41 7.37 -7.83
N PHE A 259 1.07 7.27 -6.68
CA PHE A 259 0.41 7.00 -5.41
C PHE A 259 1.24 7.55 -4.24
N PHE A 260 0.55 7.92 -3.18
CA PHE A 260 1.15 8.32 -1.92
C PHE A 260 1.20 7.14 -0.96
N SER A 261 2.33 6.97 -0.28
CA SER A 261 2.48 6.01 0.80
C SER A 261 3.01 6.73 2.04
N SER A 262 2.14 6.80 3.05
CA SER A 262 2.45 7.38 4.37
C SER A 262 3.60 6.64 5.05
N ASP A 263 3.69 5.32 4.90
CA ASP A 263 4.75 4.47 5.47
C ASP A 263 6.17 4.89 5.02
N ILE A 264 6.33 5.44 3.80
CA ILE A 264 7.62 5.95 3.28
C ILE A 264 7.67 7.49 3.21
N CYS A 265 6.66 8.18 3.75
CA CYS A 265 6.57 9.63 3.84
C CYS A 265 6.73 10.36 2.50
N ARG A 266 6.27 9.78 1.37
CA ARG A 266 6.38 10.40 0.05
C ARG A 266 5.43 9.81 -0.99
N SER A 267 5.27 10.56 -2.08
CA SER A 267 4.67 10.05 -3.32
C SER A 267 5.69 9.32 -4.18
N VAL A 268 5.25 8.25 -4.84
CA VAL A 268 6.04 7.44 -5.79
C VAL A 268 5.17 7.08 -7.00
N SER A 269 5.74 6.37 -7.97
CA SER A 269 4.98 5.89 -9.12
C SER A 269 5.38 4.49 -9.55
N ALA A 270 4.45 3.79 -10.21
CA ALA A 270 4.69 2.53 -10.88
C ALA A 270 4.53 2.71 -12.40
N SER A 271 5.43 2.10 -13.17
CA SER A 271 5.35 2.06 -14.63
C SER A 271 4.89 0.68 -15.08
N TYR A 272 4.19 0.61 -16.20
CA TYR A 272 3.78 -0.65 -16.79
C TYR A 272 5.00 -1.50 -17.15
N GLU A 273 4.99 -2.76 -16.71
CA GLU A 273 6.03 -3.74 -17.05
C GLU A 273 5.51 -4.69 -18.13
N LYS A 274 4.41 -5.40 -17.82
CA LYS A 274 3.83 -6.43 -18.69
C LYS A 274 2.38 -6.69 -18.31
N THR A 275 1.67 -7.34 -19.21
CA THR A 275 0.33 -7.86 -18.98
C THR A 275 0.38 -9.26 -18.40
N VAL A 276 -0.47 -9.54 -17.42
CA VAL A 276 -0.59 -10.84 -16.73
C VAL A 276 -2.07 -11.26 -16.72
N ASN A 277 -2.33 -12.57 -16.81
CA ASN A 277 -3.67 -13.11 -16.59
C ASN A 277 -3.81 -13.59 -15.15
N LEU A 278 -4.65 -12.91 -14.37
CA LEU A 278 -4.97 -13.28 -13.00
C LEU A 278 -6.38 -13.87 -12.95
N LYS A 279 -6.46 -15.20 -12.81
CA LYS A 279 -7.74 -15.94 -12.69
C LYS A 279 -8.75 -15.63 -13.82
N GLY A 280 -8.26 -15.44 -15.04
CA GLY A 280 -9.08 -15.12 -16.22
C GLY A 280 -9.21 -13.62 -16.52
N ILE A 281 -8.73 -12.75 -15.63
CA ILE A 281 -8.77 -11.29 -15.80
C ILE A 281 -7.39 -10.80 -16.27
N GLU A 282 -7.36 -10.03 -17.35
CA GLU A 282 -6.14 -9.38 -17.84
C GLU A 282 -5.83 -8.15 -16.98
N VAL A 283 -4.62 -8.08 -16.40
CA VAL A 283 -4.10 -6.97 -15.57
C VAL A 283 -2.73 -6.51 -16.02
#